data_AF-A0A6P5RG08-F1
#
_entry.id   AF-A0A6P5RG08-F1
#
_cell.length_a   1.000
_cell.length_b   1.000
_cell.length_c   1.000
_cell.angle_alpha   90.00
_cell.angle_beta   90.00
_cell.angle_gamma   90.00
#
_symmetry.space_group_name_H-M   'P 1'
#
loop_
_entity.id
_entity.type
_entity.pdbx_description
1 polymer ?
#
loop_
_entity_poly.entity_id
_entity_poly.type
_entity_poly.pdbx_seq_one_letter_code
_entity_poly.pdbx_strand_id
1 'polypeptide(L)'
;MLRVQINLFECGGMGIGFSISSKFADTSTLSTFINCWSATTHDESNKLMFPKFGVASLLSPLNLSNSETSPFQPDDAVKEKCMTRRFVFDASEIAALQSKVASSVVPKPTRVEAVAALIWRCQIEASSRSSSNMLGTSLIRPSVFSHPRKNAVPPLPENLVGNLVDFSIAHYSHSGESTSVIDLKDLVAKIKGALEEIKVRCDTKVVFDSNKQWQKMNEYMNMVKNDDIVKLVSISIL
;
A
#
# COMPACT_ATOMS: atom_id res chain seq x y z
N MET A 1 -9.53 -4.44 -17.51
CA MET A 1 -10.81 -5.19 -17.44
C MET A 1 -11.34 -5.12 -16.02
N LEU A 2 -12.64 -4.86 -15.88
CA LEU A 2 -13.42 -4.91 -14.64
C LEU A 2 -14.37 -6.11 -14.73
N ARG A 3 -14.48 -6.89 -13.66
CA ARG A 3 -15.47 -7.97 -13.50
C ARG A 3 -16.23 -7.74 -12.21
N VAL A 4 -17.54 -7.94 -12.28
CA VAL A 4 -18.45 -7.86 -11.13
C VAL A 4 -19.13 -9.20 -10.98
N GLN A 5 -19.17 -9.72 -9.76
CA GLN A 5 -19.89 -10.95 -9.43
C GLN A 5 -20.86 -10.67 -8.29
N ILE A 6 -22.10 -11.10 -8.45
CA ILE A 6 -23.14 -11.00 -7.42
C ILE A 6 -23.47 -12.42 -6.98
N ASN A 7 -23.45 -12.65 -5.67
CA ASN A 7 -23.79 -13.93 -5.06
C ASN A 7 -24.96 -13.72 -4.09
N LEU A 8 -26.03 -14.50 -4.26
CA LEU A 8 -27.18 -14.51 -3.37
C LEU A 8 -27.06 -15.71 -2.43
N PHE A 9 -27.28 -15.49 -1.15
CA PHE A 9 -27.22 -16.52 -0.12
C PHE A 9 -28.62 -16.97 0.27
N GLU A 10 -28.77 -18.23 0.68
CA GLU A 10 -30.05 -18.82 1.08
C GLU A 10 -30.74 -18.04 2.23
N CYS A 11 -29.96 -17.37 3.08
CA CYS A 11 -30.47 -16.50 4.13
C CYS A 11 -31.03 -15.15 3.64
N GLY A 12 -31.09 -14.93 2.33
CA GLY A 12 -31.51 -13.67 1.70
C GLY A 12 -30.41 -12.60 1.64
N GLY A 13 -29.21 -12.89 2.16
CA GLY A 13 -28.07 -11.99 2.04
C GLY A 13 -27.51 -11.90 0.61
N MET A 14 -26.79 -10.83 0.30
CA MET A 14 -26.11 -10.64 -0.99
C MET A 14 -24.64 -10.24 -0.79
N GLY A 15 -23.74 -10.87 -1.53
CA GLY A 15 -22.32 -10.54 -1.60
C GLY A 15 -21.94 -10.06 -3.00
N ILE A 16 -21.29 -8.90 -3.10
CA ILE A 16 -20.83 -8.33 -4.36
C ILE A 16 -19.31 -8.32 -4.38
N GLY A 17 -18.72 -9.00 -5.37
CA GLY A 17 -17.28 -9.06 -5.60
C GLY A 17 -16.87 -8.22 -6.81
N PHE A 18 -15.77 -7.48 -6.68
CA PHE A 18 -15.16 -6.71 -7.75
C PHE A 18 -13.75 -7.22 -8.04
N SER A 19 -13.44 -7.37 -9.32
CA SER A 19 -12.08 -7.65 -9.78
C SER A 19 -11.71 -6.65 -10.86
N ILE A 20 -10.68 -5.85 -10.60
CA ILE A 20 -10.18 -4.84 -11.53
C ILE A 20 -8.68 -5.03 -11.73
N SER A 21 -8.25 -4.98 -12.98
CA SER A 21 -6.83 -5.04 -13.29
C SER A 21 -6.14 -3.76 -12.84
N SER A 22 -5.12 -3.90 -11.97
CA SER A 22 -4.28 -2.81 -11.46
C SER A 22 -3.52 -2.06 -12.57
N LYS A 23 -3.43 -2.61 -13.79
CA LYS A 23 -2.91 -1.89 -14.96
C LYS A 23 -3.74 -0.67 -15.34
N PHE A 24 -5.04 -0.68 -15.03
CA PHE A 24 -5.98 0.35 -15.47
C PHE A 24 -6.48 1.24 -14.33
N ALA A 25 -6.49 0.74 -13.10
CA ALA A 25 -7.15 1.41 -11.99
C ALA A 25 -6.48 1.07 -10.67
N ASP A 26 -6.37 2.08 -9.81
CA ASP A 26 -6.07 1.92 -8.39
C ASP A 26 -7.35 1.81 -7.53
N THR A 27 -7.15 1.67 -6.22
CA THR A 27 -8.23 1.55 -5.24
C THR A 27 -9.13 2.79 -5.20
N SER A 28 -8.59 3.99 -5.43
CA SER A 28 -9.39 5.22 -5.53
C SER A 28 -10.36 5.16 -6.71
N THR A 29 -9.87 4.74 -7.88
CA THR A 29 -10.71 4.57 -9.08
C THR A 29 -11.82 3.54 -8.86
N LEU A 30 -11.50 2.40 -8.22
CA LEU A 30 -12.49 1.39 -7.87
C LEU A 30 -13.54 1.94 -6.88
N SER A 31 -13.10 2.70 -5.87
CA SER A 31 -14.00 3.31 -4.89
C SER A 31 -14.96 4.32 -5.53
N THR A 32 -14.45 5.17 -6.42
CA THR A 32 -15.29 6.10 -7.19
C THR A 32 -16.31 5.35 -8.05
N PHE A 33 -15.90 4.26 -8.72
CA PHE A 33 -16.83 3.43 -9.49
C PHE A 33 -17.94 2.84 -8.62
N ILE A 34 -17.61 2.27 -7.46
CA ILE A 34 -18.58 1.68 -6.53
C ILE A 34 -19.55 2.76 -6.00
N ASN A 35 -19.03 3.93 -5.63
CA ASN A 35 -19.84 5.04 -5.15
C ASN A 35 -20.80 5.55 -6.23
N CYS A 36 -20.33 5.69 -7.47
CA CYS A 36 -21.19 6.10 -8.59
C CYS A 36 -22.22 5.03 -8.93
N TRP A 37 -21.86 3.74 -8.89
CA TRP A 37 -22.81 2.66 -9.08
C TRP A 37 -23.92 2.70 -8.03
N SER A 38 -23.55 2.86 -6.75
CA SER A 38 -24.49 3.01 -5.64
C SER A 38 -25.39 4.23 -5.80
N ALA A 39 -24.84 5.39 -6.13
CA ALA A 39 -25.63 6.62 -6.32
C ALA A 39 -26.63 6.48 -7.48
N THR A 40 -26.21 5.83 -8.57
CA THR A 40 -27.09 5.55 -9.72
C THR A 40 -28.25 4.64 -9.32
N THR A 41 -28.02 3.63 -8.47
CA THR A 41 -29.10 2.74 -8.01
C THR A 41 -30.08 3.42 -7.06
N HIS A 42 -29.69 4.52 -6.43
CA HIS A 42 -30.53 5.30 -5.50
C HIS A 42 -31.13 6.57 -6.12
N ASP A 43 -30.95 6.79 -7.42
CA ASP A 43 -31.36 8.02 -8.14
C ASP A 43 -30.80 9.31 -7.50
N GLU A 44 -29.61 9.23 -6.90
CA GLU A 44 -28.94 10.34 -6.22
C GLU A 44 -28.07 11.13 -7.22
N SER A 45 -28.72 11.78 -8.18
CA SER A 45 -28.05 12.51 -9.27
C SER A 45 -27.04 13.57 -8.80
N ASN A 46 -27.27 14.18 -7.64
CA ASN A 46 -26.38 15.17 -7.03
C ASN A 46 -25.08 14.60 -6.46
N LYS A 47 -24.99 13.27 -6.27
CA LYS A 47 -23.77 12.59 -5.77
C LYS A 47 -22.96 11.94 -6.88
N LEU A 48 -23.40 12.04 -8.14
CA LEU A 48 -22.71 11.44 -9.27
C LEU A 48 -21.39 12.16 -9.56
N MET A 49 -20.28 11.42 -9.42
CA MET A 49 -18.95 11.86 -9.80
C MET A 49 -18.58 11.23 -11.15
N PHE A 50 -18.75 11.98 -12.23
CA PHE A 50 -18.42 11.48 -13.56
C PHE A 50 -16.91 11.18 -13.68
N PRO A 51 -16.53 10.01 -14.23
CA PRO A 51 -15.12 9.67 -14.39
C PRO A 51 -14.41 10.66 -15.31
N LYS A 52 -13.26 11.18 -14.87
CA LYS A 52 -12.36 11.97 -15.71
C LYS A 52 -11.25 11.07 -16.23
N PHE A 53 -11.16 10.95 -17.55
CA PHE A 53 -10.06 10.27 -18.22
C PHE A 53 -9.00 11.29 -18.60
N GLY A 54 -7.74 10.99 -18.28
CA GLY A 54 -6.65 11.94 -18.44
C GLY A 54 -5.42 11.64 -17.60
N VAL A 55 -5.43 10.55 -16.81
CA VAL A 55 -4.26 10.16 -16.01
C VAL A 55 -2.99 10.04 -16.86
N ALA A 56 -3.11 9.56 -18.10
CA ALA A 56 -1.98 9.36 -18.99
C ALA A 56 -1.25 10.67 -19.35
N SER A 57 -1.95 11.80 -19.41
CA SER A 57 -1.30 13.10 -19.67
C SER A 57 -0.48 13.61 -18.47
N LEU A 58 -0.68 13.01 -17.29
CA LEU A 58 0.11 13.28 -16.09
C LEU A 58 1.32 12.34 -15.98
N LEU A 59 1.53 11.43 -16.93
CA LEU A 59 2.62 10.46 -16.91
C LEU A 59 3.56 10.74 -18.08
N SER A 60 4.87 10.87 -17.82
CA SER A 60 5.86 10.93 -18.89
C SER A 60 5.84 9.64 -19.71
N PRO A 61 6.11 9.68 -21.03
CA PRO A 61 6.23 8.46 -21.83
C PRO A 61 7.26 7.50 -21.23
N LEU A 62 6.85 6.24 -21.08
CA LEU A 62 7.74 5.18 -20.60
C LEU A 62 8.64 4.73 -21.76
N ASN A 63 9.95 4.84 -21.58
CA ASN A 63 10.92 4.37 -22.55
C ASN A 63 11.36 2.94 -22.19
N LEU A 64 10.81 1.96 -22.91
CA LEU A 64 11.10 0.54 -22.70
C LEU A 64 12.31 0.03 -23.50
N SER A 65 12.98 0.88 -24.28
CA SER A 65 14.05 0.49 -25.22
C SER A 65 15.25 -0.20 -24.54
N ASN A 66 15.48 0.09 -23.25
CA ASN A 66 16.59 -0.45 -22.45
C ASN A 66 16.11 -1.38 -21.34
N SER A 67 14.83 -1.80 -21.33
CA SER A 67 14.35 -2.74 -20.32
C SER A 67 14.81 -4.13 -20.72
N GLU A 68 15.89 -4.60 -20.08
CA GLU A 68 16.03 -6.05 -19.87
C GLU A 68 14.71 -6.57 -19.30
N THR A 69 14.34 -7.75 -19.77
CA THR A 69 13.14 -8.55 -19.48
C THR A 69 12.30 -8.05 -18.30
N SER A 70 11.00 -7.84 -18.52
CA SER A 70 10.07 -7.50 -17.44
C SER A 70 10.31 -8.41 -16.23
N PRO A 71 10.58 -7.88 -15.02
CA PRO A 71 10.77 -8.73 -13.85
C PRO A 71 9.51 -9.53 -13.50
N PHE A 72 8.38 -9.19 -14.13
CA PHE A 72 7.19 -10.02 -14.27
C PHE A 72 7.42 -11.18 -15.25
N GLN A 73 8.45 -11.99 -15.03
CA GLN A 73 8.25 -13.39 -15.37
C GLN A 73 7.32 -13.92 -14.28
N PRO A 74 6.12 -14.41 -14.61
CA PRO A 74 5.40 -15.29 -13.71
C PRO A 74 6.20 -16.59 -13.69
N ASP A 75 7.38 -16.56 -13.07
CA ASP A 75 7.97 -17.80 -12.60
C ASP A 75 6.92 -18.45 -11.72
N ASP A 76 6.89 -19.78 -11.79
CA ASP A 76 6.11 -20.68 -10.95
C ASP A 76 6.51 -20.48 -9.48
N ALA A 77 6.23 -19.28 -8.93
CA ALA A 77 6.26 -18.98 -7.54
C ALA A 77 5.32 -20.00 -6.94
N VAL A 78 5.93 -21.02 -6.34
CA VAL A 78 5.27 -22.05 -5.54
C VAL A 78 4.19 -21.30 -4.79
N LYS A 79 2.93 -21.60 -5.11
CA LYS A 79 1.79 -21.00 -4.41
C LYS A 79 1.92 -21.46 -2.98
N GLU A 80 2.68 -20.72 -2.17
CA GLU A 80 2.78 -20.99 -0.76
C GLU A 80 1.37 -20.96 -0.22
N LYS A 81 1.03 -21.98 0.57
CA LYS A 81 -0.28 -22.11 1.16
C LYS A 81 -0.45 -20.98 2.19
N CYS A 82 -0.95 -19.85 1.72
CA CYS A 82 -1.23 -18.70 2.56
C CYS A 82 -2.54 -18.93 3.33
N MET A 83 -2.55 -18.57 4.61
CA MET A 83 -3.77 -18.49 5.41
C MET A 83 -4.09 -17.03 5.67
N THR A 84 -5.31 -16.62 5.34
CA THR A 84 -5.83 -15.30 5.69
C THR A 84 -6.50 -15.36 7.06
N ARG A 85 -6.15 -14.43 7.97
CA ARG A 85 -6.84 -14.22 9.25
C ARG A 85 -7.27 -12.76 9.37
N ARG A 86 -8.45 -12.52 9.97
CA ARG A 86 -8.96 -11.18 10.24
C ARG A 86 -8.69 -10.80 11.69
N PHE A 87 -7.96 -9.71 11.91
CA PHE A 87 -7.79 -9.08 13.22
C PHE A 87 -8.61 -7.78 13.23
N VAL A 88 -9.41 -7.59 14.28
CA VAL A 88 -10.27 -6.42 14.44
C VAL A 88 -9.75 -5.64 15.65
N PHE A 89 -9.59 -4.34 15.49
CA PHE A 89 -9.18 -3.42 16.55
C PHE A 89 -10.28 -2.41 16.77
N ASP A 90 -10.76 -2.28 18.00
CA ASP A 90 -11.81 -1.33 18.33
C ASP A 90 -11.26 0.11 18.41
N ALA A 91 -12.16 1.08 18.33
CA ALA A 91 -11.77 2.50 18.35
C ALA A 91 -10.99 2.89 19.61
N SER A 92 -11.37 2.33 20.77
CA SER A 92 -10.69 2.54 22.05
C SER A 92 -9.28 1.94 22.07
N GLU A 93 -9.10 0.73 21.51
CA GLU A 93 -7.80 0.07 21.40
C GLU A 93 -6.85 0.83 20.46
N ILE A 94 -7.37 1.32 19.33
CA ILE A 94 -6.60 2.15 18.42
C ILE A 94 -6.20 3.47 19.10
N ALA A 95 -7.10 4.11 19.84
CA ALA A 95 -6.79 5.34 20.57
C ALA A 95 -5.71 5.10 21.63
N ALA A 96 -5.81 4.02 22.40
CA ALA A 96 -4.79 3.62 23.37
C ALA A 96 -3.43 3.34 22.69
N LEU A 97 -3.45 2.69 21.53
CA LEU A 97 -2.24 2.45 20.74
C LEU A 97 -1.62 3.76 20.25
N GLN A 98 -2.41 4.69 19.72
CA GLN A 98 -1.93 6.01 19.29
C GLN A 98 -1.27 6.78 20.44
N SER A 99 -1.88 6.78 21.64
CA SER A 99 -1.29 7.39 22.83
C SER A 99 0.02 6.72 23.24
N LYS A 100 0.07 5.38 23.18
CA LYS A 100 1.27 4.60 23.54
C LYS A 100 2.45 4.85 22.59
N VAL A 101 2.19 5.01 21.31
CA VAL A 101 3.22 5.17 20.27
C VAL A 101 3.54 6.64 19.95
N ALA A 102 2.87 7.59 20.61
CA ALA A 102 3.24 9.00 20.53
C ALA A 102 4.66 9.23 21.08
N SER A 103 5.42 10.06 20.39
CA SER A 103 6.80 10.39 20.72
C SER A 103 7.11 11.86 20.40
N SER A 104 8.30 12.34 20.77
CA SER A 104 8.76 13.68 20.37
C SER A 104 8.85 13.83 18.85
N VAL A 105 9.21 12.76 18.13
CA VAL A 105 9.31 12.72 16.67
C VAL A 105 7.93 12.65 16.01
N VAL A 106 7.01 11.88 16.59
CA VAL A 106 5.64 11.75 16.10
C VAL A 106 4.65 12.01 17.24
N PRO A 107 4.33 13.29 17.54
CA PRO A 107 3.48 13.63 18.68
C PRO A 107 2.02 13.18 18.52
N LYS A 108 1.55 13.08 17.27
CA LYS A 108 0.18 12.68 16.92
C LYS A 108 0.21 11.62 15.81
N PRO A 109 0.46 10.33 16.15
CA PRO A 109 0.42 9.25 15.18
C PRO A 109 -1.00 9.07 14.61
N THR A 110 -1.12 8.80 13.31
CA THR A 110 -2.40 8.43 12.70
C THR A 110 -2.79 7.00 13.09
N ARG A 111 -4.08 6.66 12.92
CA ARG A 111 -4.57 5.29 13.14
C ARG A 111 -3.81 4.28 12.27
N VAL A 112 -3.50 4.66 11.02
CA VAL A 112 -2.80 3.80 10.07
C VAL A 112 -1.35 3.63 10.47
N GLU A 113 -0.63 4.70 10.82
CA GLU A 113 0.75 4.62 11.31
C GLU A 113 0.86 3.71 12.55
N ALA A 114 -0.05 3.88 13.52
CA ALA A 114 -0.06 3.12 14.75
C ALA A 114 -0.32 1.61 14.53
N VAL A 115 -1.38 1.26 13.80
CA VAL A 115 -1.73 -0.15 13.51
C VAL A 115 -0.68 -0.80 12.61
N ALA A 116 -0.15 -0.08 11.63
CA ALA A 116 0.86 -0.60 10.74
C ALA A 116 2.19 -0.88 11.45
N ALA A 117 2.61 0.00 12.37
CA ALA A 117 3.78 -0.24 13.22
C ALA A 117 3.60 -1.50 14.08
N LEU A 118 2.40 -1.71 14.63
CA LEU A 118 2.08 -2.92 15.40
C LEU A 118 2.17 -4.19 14.54
N ILE A 119 1.56 -4.18 13.36
CA ILE A 119 1.63 -5.30 12.40
C ILE A 119 3.08 -5.58 12.02
N TRP A 120 3.85 -4.54 11.70
CA TRP A 120 5.25 -4.67 11.34
C TRP A 120 6.07 -5.30 12.47
N ARG A 121 5.88 -4.83 13.71
CA ARG A 121 6.52 -5.43 14.88
C ARG A 121 6.16 -6.91 15.02
N CYS A 122 4.88 -7.27 14.95
CA CYS A 122 4.44 -8.66 15.06
C CYS A 122 5.07 -9.55 13.99
N GLN A 123 5.27 -9.02 12.77
CA GLN A 123 5.96 -9.76 11.73
C GLN A 123 7.44 -9.95 12.03
N ILE A 124 8.15 -8.92 12.51
CA ILE A 124 9.58 -9.05 12.88
C ILE A 124 9.73 -10.13 13.96
N GLU A 125 8.87 -10.10 14.98
CA GLU A 125 8.85 -11.09 16.05
C GLU A 125 8.44 -12.50 15.57
N ALA A 126 7.53 -12.61 14.60
CA ALA A 126 7.14 -13.90 14.04
C ALA A 126 8.24 -14.50 13.14
N SER A 127 8.92 -13.67 12.37
CA SER A 127 10.00 -14.10 11.48
C SER A 127 11.26 -14.48 12.26
N SER A 128 11.58 -13.81 13.37
CA SER A 128 12.73 -14.18 14.21
C SER A 128 12.59 -15.56 14.88
N ARG A 129 11.37 -16.07 15.00
CA ARG A 129 11.07 -17.40 15.57
C ARG A 129 11.06 -18.53 14.54
N SER A 130 11.17 -18.22 13.25
CA SER A 130 11.20 -19.22 12.19
C SER A 130 12.61 -19.80 12.04
N SER A 131 12.73 -21.14 12.01
CA SER A 131 13.99 -21.86 11.85
C SER A 131 14.69 -21.64 10.50
N SER A 132 14.00 -21.01 9.53
CA SER A 132 14.54 -20.64 8.22
C SER A 132 15.48 -19.42 8.27
N ASN A 133 15.47 -18.63 9.34
CA ASN A 133 16.20 -17.36 9.43
C ASN A 133 17.56 -17.48 10.14
N MET A 134 18.32 -18.57 9.89
CA MET A 134 19.64 -18.81 10.49
C MET A 134 20.71 -17.76 10.13
N LEU A 135 20.46 -16.83 9.21
CA LEU A 135 21.42 -15.81 8.79
C LEU A 135 21.30 -14.45 9.49
N GLY A 136 20.41 -14.29 10.49
CA GLY A 136 20.42 -13.11 11.36
C GLY A 136 20.05 -11.77 10.71
N THR A 137 19.61 -11.76 9.45
CA THR A 137 19.30 -10.55 8.67
C THR A 137 17.90 -10.61 8.07
N SER A 138 16.87 -10.89 8.87
CA SER A 138 15.49 -10.70 8.43
C SER A 138 15.17 -9.20 8.35
N LEU A 139 15.50 -8.59 7.22
CA LEU A 139 15.17 -7.21 6.89
C LEU A 139 13.69 -7.13 6.50
N ILE A 140 12.77 -7.16 7.47
CA ILE A 140 11.36 -6.88 7.17
C ILE A 140 11.23 -5.40 6.86
N ARG A 141 11.06 -5.09 5.57
CA ARG A 141 10.93 -3.75 5.03
C ARG A 141 9.48 -3.54 4.56
N PRO A 142 8.61 -2.89 5.34
CA PRO A 142 7.25 -2.68 4.91
C PRO A 142 7.22 -1.61 3.82
N SER A 143 6.40 -1.86 2.81
CA SER A 143 6.13 -0.88 1.77
C SER A 143 4.93 -0.04 2.20
N VAL A 144 5.14 1.27 2.23
CA VAL A 144 4.09 2.23 2.50
C VAL A 144 3.64 2.81 1.17
N PHE A 145 2.35 2.68 0.89
CA PHE A 145 1.74 3.15 -0.35
C PHE A 145 0.93 4.41 -0.05
N SER A 146 1.02 5.39 -0.95
CA SER A 146 0.18 6.58 -0.91
C SER A 146 -0.49 6.81 -2.26
N HIS A 147 -1.65 7.46 -2.20
CA HIS A 147 -2.37 7.92 -3.38
C HIS A 147 -1.98 9.37 -3.69
N PRO A 148 -1.23 9.64 -4.76
CA PRO A 148 -0.70 10.97 -5.05
C PRO A 148 -1.78 12.03 -5.29
N ARG A 149 -3.03 11.66 -5.57
CA ARG A 149 -4.11 12.59 -5.91
C ARG A 149 -4.27 13.73 -4.90
N LYS A 150 -4.26 13.41 -3.60
CA LYS A 150 -4.42 14.41 -2.53
C LYS A 150 -3.13 15.20 -2.24
N ASN A 151 -1.98 14.65 -2.63
CA ASN A 151 -0.65 15.22 -2.35
C ASN A 151 -0.06 15.97 -3.55
N ALA A 152 -0.68 15.91 -4.73
CA ALA A 152 -0.24 16.67 -5.89
C ALA A 152 -0.53 18.17 -5.70
N VAL A 153 0.26 19.03 -6.35
CA VAL A 153 0.04 20.49 -6.36
C VAL A 153 -0.11 20.97 -7.81
N PRO A 154 -1.33 21.39 -8.24
CA PRO A 154 -2.58 21.36 -7.47
C PRO A 154 -3.10 19.92 -7.24
N PRO A 155 -3.95 19.71 -6.22
CA PRO A 155 -4.55 18.40 -5.96
C PRO A 155 -5.30 17.86 -7.19
N LEU A 156 -5.11 16.57 -7.49
CA LEU A 156 -5.79 15.94 -8.62
C LEU A 156 -7.23 15.61 -8.25
N PRO A 157 -8.16 15.64 -9.21
CA PRO A 157 -9.55 15.26 -8.96
C PRO A 157 -9.68 13.82 -8.45
N GLU A 158 -10.52 13.59 -7.45
CA GLU A 158 -10.79 12.25 -6.90
C GLU A 158 -11.45 11.32 -7.94
N ASN A 159 -12.17 11.89 -8.90
CA ASN A 159 -12.78 11.17 -10.02
C ASN A 159 -11.83 10.97 -11.22
N LEU A 160 -10.53 11.28 -11.07
CA LEU A 160 -9.53 10.98 -12.09
C LEU A 160 -9.26 9.47 -12.14
N VAL A 161 -9.70 8.86 -13.25
CA VAL A 161 -9.62 7.42 -13.50
C VAL A 161 -8.21 7.04 -13.94
N GLY A 162 -7.62 6.07 -13.24
CA GLY A 162 -6.29 5.57 -13.55
C GLY A 162 -5.65 4.84 -12.39
N ASN A 163 -4.43 4.35 -12.62
CA ASN A 163 -3.55 3.92 -11.54
C ASN A 163 -2.54 5.04 -11.24
N LEU A 164 -2.72 5.70 -10.10
CA LEU A 164 -1.77 6.64 -9.51
C LEU A 164 -1.45 6.14 -8.10
N VAL A 165 -0.38 5.36 -8.00
CA VAL A 165 0.16 4.87 -6.74
C VAL A 165 1.65 5.18 -6.71
N ASP A 166 2.10 5.79 -5.62
CA ASP A 166 3.53 5.85 -5.28
C ASP A 166 3.75 5.11 -3.96
N PHE A 167 4.95 4.61 -3.74
CA PHE A 167 5.31 3.87 -2.55
C PHE A 167 6.64 4.36 -1.98
N SER A 168 6.93 4.09 -0.72
CA SER A 168 8.28 4.14 -0.19
C SER A 168 8.51 2.93 0.71
N ILE A 169 9.75 2.61 0.97
CA ILE A 169 10.14 1.46 1.77
C ILE A 169 10.62 1.99 3.11
N ALA A 170 9.99 1.56 4.21
CA ALA A 170 10.50 1.90 5.51
C ALA A 170 11.68 0.97 5.85
N HIS A 171 12.86 1.55 6.07
CA HIS A 171 14.06 0.77 6.37
C HIS A 171 14.20 0.53 7.87
N TYR A 172 14.24 -0.74 8.26
CA TYR A 172 14.64 -1.18 9.60
C TYR A 172 15.83 -2.12 9.48
N SER A 173 16.93 -1.79 10.15
CA SER A 173 18.10 -2.65 10.27
C SER A 173 18.23 -3.05 11.73
N HIS A 174 18.32 -4.35 11.99
CA HIS A 174 18.69 -4.83 13.31
C HIS A 174 20.21 -4.67 13.44
N SER A 175 20.68 -3.74 14.27
CA SER A 175 22.10 -3.69 14.62
C SER A 175 22.39 -4.93 15.47
N GLY A 176 23.22 -5.83 14.95
CA GLY A 176 23.55 -7.09 15.59
C GLY A 176 24.31 -6.86 16.89
N GLU A 177 23.59 -6.66 17.98
CA GLU A 177 23.98 -6.96 19.35
C GLU A 177 22.76 -6.74 20.26
N SER A 178 22.35 -7.83 20.91
CA SER A 178 21.30 -7.92 21.92
C SER A 178 19.84 -7.84 21.46
N THR A 179 19.06 -8.68 22.14
CA THR A 179 17.61 -8.82 22.32
C THR A 179 16.89 -7.52 22.71
N SER A 180 17.16 -6.41 22.01
CA SER A 180 16.48 -5.15 22.24
C SER A 180 15.02 -5.27 21.79
N VAL A 181 14.11 -4.95 22.71
CA VAL A 181 12.67 -4.90 22.43
C VAL A 181 12.44 -3.89 21.31
N ILE A 182 11.83 -4.33 20.20
CA ILE A 182 11.49 -3.46 19.07
C ILE A 182 10.58 -2.33 19.59
N ASP A 183 11.07 -1.09 19.56
CA ASP A 183 10.28 0.06 19.96
C ASP A 183 9.26 0.40 18.86
N LEU A 184 7.98 0.36 19.22
CA LEU A 184 6.88 0.75 18.34
C LEU A 184 7.00 2.22 17.91
N LYS A 185 7.54 3.10 18.77
CA LYS A 185 7.72 4.52 18.47
C LYS A 185 8.70 4.72 17.32
N ASP A 186 9.77 3.93 17.29
CA ASP A 186 10.76 3.95 16.20
C ASP A 186 10.16 3.46 14.88
N LEU A 187 9.36 2.40 14.92
CA LEU A 187 8.65 1.91 13.74
C LEU A 187 7.66 2.95 13.19
N VAL A 188 6.92 3.63 14.07
CA VAL A 188 6.03 4.74 13.68
C VAL A 188 6.82 5.88 13.03
N ALA A 189 7.96 6.27 13.61
CA ALA A 189 8.81 7.31 13.04
C ALA A 189 9.32 6.92 11.63
N LYS A 190 9.71 5.66 11.43
CA LYS A 190 10.14 5.14 10.12
C LYS A 190 9.01 5.14 9.09
N ILE A 191 7.82 4.70 9.47
CA ILE A 191 6.63 4.74 8.58
C ILE A 191 6.31 6.18 8.20
N LYS A 192 6.33 7.11 9.17
CA LYS A 192 6.07 8.52 8.91
C LYS A 192 7.13 9.14 7.99
N GLY A 193 8.41 8.86 8.22
CA GLY A 193 9.48 9.31 7.33
C GLY A 193 9.27 8.83 5.90
N ALA A 194 8.94 7.55 5.71
CA ALA A 194 8.64 6.99 4.40
C ALA A 194 7.42 7.67 3.72
N LEU A 195 6.40 8.07 4.49
CA LEU A 195 5.25 8.81 3.97
C LEU A 195 5.61 10.24 3.53
N GLU A 196 6.38 10.95 4.36
CA GLU A 196 6.82 12.32 4.04
C GLU A 196 7.71 12.34 2.79
N GLU A 197 8.56 11.33 2.60
CA GLU A 197 9.33 11.16 1.37
C GLU A 197 8.43 11.03 0.13
N ILE A 198 7.30 10.32 0.23
CA ILE A 198 6.35 10.22 -0.88
C ILE A 198 5.68 11.58 -1.11
N LYS A 199 5.27 12.25 -0.04
CA LYS A 199 4.62 13.55 -0.11
C LYS A 199 5.49 14.59 -0.80
N VAL A 200 6.75 14.72 -0.42
CA VAL A 200 7.72 15.63 -1.06
C VAL A 200 7.85 15.38 -2.58
N ARG A 201 7.77 14.11 -3.01
CA ARG A 201 7.80 13.77 -4.44
C ARG A 201 6.53 14.13 -5.19
N CYS A 202 5.39 14.18 -4.50
CA CYS A 202 4.10 14.59 -5.06
C CYS A 202 3.94 16.11 -5.09
N ASP A 203 4.45 16.81 -4.07
CA ASP A 203 4.33 18.26 -3.88
C ASP A 203 5.00 19.08 -5.01
N THR A 204 5.85 18.46 -5.82
CA THR A 204 6.68 19.13 -6.83
C THR A 204 6.34 18.79 -8.28
N LYS A 205 5.31 17.97 -8.55
CA LYS A 205 5.12 17.37 -9.88
C LYS A 205 3.72 17.55 -10.47
N VAL A 206 3.68 18.21 -11.62
CA VAL A 206 2.53 18.21 -12.55
C VAL A 206 2.54 16.96 -13.44
N VAL A 207 3.73 16.39 -13.69
CA VAL A 207 3.94 15.17 -14.48
C VAL A 207 4.79 14.18 -13.68
N PHE A 208 4.30 12.95 -13.51
CA PHE A 208 5.01 11.86 -12.87
C PHE A 208 5.93 11.17 -13.89
N ASP A 209 7.19 10.98 -13.48
CA ASP A 209 8.20 10.32 -14.30
C ASP A 209 8.00 8.79 -14.27
N SER A 210 7.41 8.26 -15.34
CA SER A 210 7.16 6.83 -15.50
C SER A 210 8.44 6.00 -15.53
N ASN A 211 9.55 6.53 -16.04
CA ASN A 211 10.83 5.79 -16.11
C ASN A 211 11.42 5.62 -14.72
N LYS A 212 11.44 6.71 -13.93
CA LYS A 212 11.90 6.66 -12.54
C LYS A 212 11.04 5.71 -11.69
N GLN A 213 9.71 5.70 -11.91
CA GLN A 213 8.83 4.77 -11.20
C GLN A 213 9.01 3.32 -11.63
N TRP A 214 9.24 3.07 -12.93
CA TRP A 214 9.54 1.75 -13.43
C TRP A 214 10.85 1.19 -12.86
N GLN A 215 11.91 1.99 -12.86
CA GLN A 215 13.20 1.62 -12.26
C GLN A 215 13.04 1.25 -10.78
N LYS A 216 12.34 2.10 -10.01
CA LYS A 216 12.07 1.84 -8.60
C LYS A 216 11.26 0.57 -8.36
N MET A 217 10.26 0.30 -9.20
CA MET A 217 9.50 -0.95 -9.14
C MET A 217 10.41 -2.15 -9.45
N ASN A 218 11.30 -2.05 -10.43
CA ASN A 218 12.25 -3.13 -10.75
C ASN A 218 13.22 -3.38 -9.59
N GLU A 219 13.78 -2.34 -8.99
CA GLU A 219 14.64 -2.45 -7.80
C GLU A 219 13.90 -3.10 -6.63
N TYR A 220 12.66 -2.69 -6.38
CA TYR A 220 11.80 -3.28 -5.36
C TYR A 220 11.53 -4.77 -5.63
N MET A 221 11.18 -5.13 -6.87
CA MET A 221 10.93 -6.54 -7.23
C MET A 221 12.19 -7.39 -7.14
N ASN A 222 13.35 -6.85 -7.53
CA ASN A 222 14.63 -7.54 -7.38
C ASN A 222 14.98 -7.75 -5.90
N MET A 223 14.72 -6.76 -5.05
CA MET A 223 14.88 -6.90 -3.60
C MET A 223 13.98 -8.01 -3.05
N VAL A 224 12.72 -8.08 -3.47
CA VAL A 224 11.78 -9.15 -3.06
C VAL A 224 12.22 -10.53 -3.55
N LYS A 225 12.89 -10.64 -4.70
CA LYS A 225 13.40 -11.91 -5.23
C LYS A 225 14.70 -12.37 -4.57
N ASN A 226 15.61 -11.44 -4.27
CA ASN A 226 16.98 -11.74 -3.82
C ASN A 226 17.12 -11.85 -2.30
N ASP A 227 16.34 -11.08 -1.56
CA ASP A 227 16.27 -11.24 -0.11
C ASP A 227 15.19 -12.30 0.17
N ASP A 228 15.41 -13.22 1.12
CA ASP A 228 14.37 -14.09 1.70
C ASP A 228 13.32 -13.24 2.46
N ILE A 229 12.71 -12.24 1.81
CA ILE A 229 11.62 -11.39 2.31
C ILE A 229 10.35 -12.24 2.26
N VAL A 230 10.33 -13.23 3.14
CA VAL A 230 9.14 -13.98 3.45
C VAL A 230 8.25 -13.03 4.28
N LYS A 231 7.33 -12.35 3.58
CA LYS A 231 6.15 -11.59 4.04
C LYS A 231 6.24 -10.07 3.84
N LEU A 232 5.67 -9.62 2.72
CA LEU A 232 5.39 -8.21 2.45
C LEU A 232 4.26 -7.71 3.37
N VAL A 233 4.47 -6.57 4.04
CA VAL A 233 3.35 -5.70 4.48
C VAL A 233 3.18 -4.63 3.42
N SER A 234 2.03 -4.66 2.76
CA SER A 234 1.54 -3.48 2.05
C SER A 234 0.68 -2.69 3.02
N ILE A 235 1.20 -1.53 3.46
CA ILE A 235 0.42 -0.56 4.23
C ILE A 235 -0.15 0.42 3.22
N SER A 236 -1.43 0.30 2.90
CA SER A 236 -2.12 1.24 2.02
C SER A 236 -2.85 2.29 2.85
N ILE A 237 -2.54 3.57 2.60
CA ILE A 237 -3.25 4.71 3.21
C ILE A 237 -4.17 5.31 2.16
N LEU A 238 -5.48 5.30 2.41
CA LEU A 238 -6.52 5.91 1.57
C LEU A 238 -6.73 7.40 1.94
#